data_AF-A0A7L3WXP0-F1
#
_entry.id   AF-A0A7L3WXP0-F1
#
_cell.length_a   1.000
_cell.length_b   1.000
_cell.length_c   1.000
_cell.angle_alpha   90.00
_cell.angle_beta   90.00
_cell.angle_gamma   90.00
#
_symmetry.space_group_name_H-M   'P 1'
#
loop_
_entity.id
_entity.type
_entity.pdbx_description
1 polymer ?
#
loop_
_entity_poly.entity_id
_entity_poly.type
_entity_poly.pdbx_seq_one_letter_code
_entity_poly.pdbx_strand_id
1 'polypeptide(L)'
;VGDYVKALECAKSYLLFHPDDEDVLDNAAYYESLLEGTMDPYTIKPRKEAKSLLRRHKLESHLLQVAAASLGYSYTEPNYWNRYGARQDEHSVPSSISSEPEEGPRLSLAKKPMPKPDRELKEGGPLLYSDVKFVYNSQQLNGTQRVLLDNVISEEQCRELHRVASGIMLAGDGYRGKTSPHTPNERFEGATVLKALKYGYEGRVPLKSARLFYDISEKARRIVESYFMLNSTLYFSYTHLVCRTALSGQQERRNDLSHPIHADNCLLDPEANECWKEPPAYTFRDYSALLYMNADFEGGEFIFTEMDAKTVTASIKPKCGRMISFSSGGENPHGVKAVTKGQRCAVALWFTLDPLYRELERIQADEVIAMLDQEHLGPSEMNINPKDEL
;
A
#
# COMPACT_ATOMS: atom_id res chain seq x y z
N VAL A 1 15.06 -25.98 22.76
CA VAL A 1 13.64 -26.41 22.74
C VAL A 1 13.39 -27.13 24.06
N GLY A 2 12.35 -26.76 24.82
CA GLY A 2 12.00 -27.41 26.10
C GLY A 2 12.35 -26.66 27.40
N ASP A 3 12.80 -25.39 27.34
CA ASP A 3 13.00 -24.56 28.54
C ASP A 3 11.68 -23.85 28.91
N TYR A 4 10.79 -24.57 29.59
CA TYR A 4 9.45 -24.08 29.94
C TYR A 4 9.48 -22.97 31.00
N VAL A 5 10.53 -22.90 31.81
CA VAL A 5 10.72 -21.82 32.79
C VAL A 5 10.93 -20.49 32.08
N LYS A 6 11.84 -20.44 31.10
CA LYS A 6 12.04 -19.23 30.29
C LYS A 6 10.85 -18.93 29.38
N ALA A 7 10.18 -19.95 28.86
CA ALA A 7 8.98 -19.76 28.05
C ALA A 7 7.87 -19.07 28.86
N LEU A 8 7.62 -19.53 30.09
CA LEU A 8 6.66 -18.91 31.00
C LEU A 8 7.09 -17.50 31.44
N GLU A 9 8.39 -17.28 31.70
CA GLU A 9 8.94 -15.95 31.99
C GLU A 9 8.69 -14.98 30.82
N CYS A 10 8.91 -15.42 29.59
CA CYS A 10 8.63 -14.66 28.37
C CYS A 10 7.14 -14.33 28.23
N ALA A 11 6.27 -15.34 28.35
CA ALA A 11 4.82 -15.17 28.24
C ALA A 11 4.31 -14.17 29.29
N LYS A 12 4.72 -14.33 30.56
CA LYS A 12 4.38 -13.39 31.64
C LYS A 12 4.94 -11.98 31.39
N SER A 13 6.08 -11.84 30.72
CA SER A 13 6.65 -10.54 30.33
C SER A 13 5.88 -9.86 29.21
N TYR A 14 5.41 -10.62 28.23
CA TYR A 14 4.56 -10.10 27.15
C TYR A 14 3.19 -9.65 27.68
N LEU A 15 2.58 -10.45 28.54
CA LEU A 15 1.28 -10.15 29.16
C LEU A 15 1.30 -8.89 30.06
N LEU A 16 2.46 -8.35 30.42
CA LEU A 16 2.55 -7.03 31.06
C LEU A 16 2.07 -5.89 30.15
N PHE A 17 2.24 -6.05 28.83
CA PHE A 17 1.92 -5.05 27.82
C PHE A 17 0.61 -5.39 27.08
N HIS A 18 0.25 -6.67 27.02
CA HIS A 18 -0.96 -7.16 26.35
C HIS A 18 -1.73 -8.12 27.28
N PRO A 19 -2.42 -7.61 28.32
CA PRO A 19 -3.05 -8.46 29.34
C PRO A 19 -4.20 -9.31 28.80
N ASP A 20 -4.83 -8.88 27.70
CA ASP A 20 -6.02 -9.53 27.12
C ASP A 20 -5.70 -10.36 25.85
N ASP A 21 -4.45 -10.80 25.70
CA ASP A 21 -4.04 -11.65 24.57
C ASP A 21 -4.35 -13.12 24.85
N GLU A 22 -5.46 -13.63 24.31
CA GLU A 22 -5.97 -14.98 24.55
C GLU A 22 -4.96 -16.07 24.18
N ASP A 23 -4.26 -15.92 23.05
CA ASP A 23 -3.28 -16.92 22.59
C ASP A 23 -2.08 -17.01 23.56
N VAL A 24 -1.59 -15.87 24.06
CA VAL A 24 -0.46 -15.86 25.01
C VAL A 24 -0.92 -16.26 26.42
N LEU A 25 -2.16 -15.99 26.80
CA LEU A 25 -2.75 -16.51 28.04
C LEU A 25 -2.84 -18.03 28.01
N ASP A 26 -3.31 -18.62 26.91
CA ASP A 26 -3.37 -20.07 26.72
C ASP A 26 -1.96 -20.69 26.75
N ASN A 27 -0.98 -20.05 26.11
CA ASN A 27 0.42 -20.47 26.17
C ASN A 27 0.98 -20.42 27.60
N ALA A 28 0.68 -19.36 28.36
CA ALA A 28 1.11 -19.23 29.75
C ALA A 28 0.49 -20.35 30.61
N ALA A 29 -0.82 -20.59 30.49
CA ALA A 29 -1.51 -21.68 31.19
C ALA A 29 -0.94 -23.05 30.82
N TYR A 30 -0.64 -23.27 29.53
CA TYR A 30 0.02 -24.47 29.06
C TYR A 30 1.40 -24.67 29.72
N TYR A 31 2.26 -23.66 29.73
CA TYR A 31 3.57 -23.76 30.39
C TYR A 31 3.47 -23.92 31.91
N GLU A 32 2.47 -23.31 32.56
CA GLU A 32 2.19 -23.52 33.98
C GLU A 32 1.85 -24.98 34.26
N SER A 33 0.95 -25.57 33.47
CA SER A 33 0.55 -26.99 33.62
C SER A 33 1.72 -27.97 33.42
N LEU A 34 2.69 -27.66 32.56
CA LEU A 34 3.89 -28.48 32.38
C LEU A 34 4.90 -28.37 33.53
N LEU A 35 4.85 -27.29 34.30
CA LEU A 35 5.73 -27.05 35.44
C LEU A 35 5.09 -27.52 36.76
N GLU A 36 3.76 -27.69 36.78
CA GLU A 36 3.03 -28.29 37.90
C GLU A 36 3.63 -29.67 38.26
N GLY A 37 4.17 -29.76 39.48
CA GLY A 37 4.84 -30.96 39.99
C GLY A 37 6.37 -30.90 39.99
N THR A 38 6.99 -29.95 39.28
CA THR A 38 8.46 -29.73 39.33
C THR A 38 8.86 -28.49 40.11
N MET A 39 8.07 -27.41 40.00
CA MET A 39 8.25 -26.18 40.76
C MET A 39 6.94 -25.41 40.86
N ASP A 40 6.89 -24.45 41.76
CA ASP A 40 5.76 -23.51 41.85
C ASP A 40 5.83 -22.48 40.71
N PRO A 41 4.91 -22.50 39.72
CA PRO A 41 4.91 -21.55 38.61
C PRO A 41 4.71 -20.09 39.04
N TYR A 42 4.19 -19.83 40.24
CA TYR A 42 4.05 -18.48 40.80
C TYR A 42 5.39 -17.83 41.14
N THR A 43 6.46 -18.61 41.29
CA THR A 43 7.83 -18.12 41.51
C THR A 43 8.43 -17.49 40.25
N ILE A 44 7.97 -17.90 39.06
CA ILE A 44 8.41 -17.38 37.77
C ILE A 44 7.70 -16.04 37.52
N LYS A 45 8.46 -14.95 37.60
CA LYS A 45 7.97 -13.59 37.43
C LYS A 45 8.34 -13.06 36.04
N PRO A 46 7.59 -12.07 35.52
CA PRO A 46 8.03 -11.32 34.34
C PRO A 46 9.44 -10.74 34.52
N ARG A 47 10.19 -10.62 33.42
CA ARG A 47 11.54 -10.04 33.36
C ARG A 47 11.60 -8.67 34.04
N LYS A 48 12.66 -8.43 34.79
CA LYS A 48 12.83 -7.20 35.57
C LYS A 48 12.87 -5.96 34.68
N GLU A 49 13.49 -6.07 33.51
CA GLU A 49 13.62 -5.02 32.51
C GLU A 49 12.25 -4.61 31.96
N ALA A 50 11.40 -5.59 31.63
CA ALA A 50 10.03 -5.33 31.16
C ALA A 50 9.18 -4.61 32.22
N LYS A 51 9.28 -5.05 33.49
CA LYS A 51 8.61 -4.36 34.61
C LYS A 51 9.11 -2.94 34.80
N SER A 52 10.43 -2.73 34.71
CA SER A 52 11.06 -1.42 34.85
C SER A 52 10.60 -0.47 33.75
N LEU A 53 10.59 -0.95 32.51
CA LEU A 53 10.12 -0.20 31.34
C LEU A 53 8.65 0.21 31.51
N LEU A 54 7.76 -0.72 31.85
CA LEU A 54 6.34 -0.42 32.04
C LEU A 54 6.13 0.59 33.17
N ARG A 55 6.88 0.47 34.27
CA ARG A 55 6.82 1.42 35.39
C ARG A 55 7.27 2.82 34.94
N ARG A 56 8.37 2.92 34.20
CA ARG A 56 8.87 4.20 33.68
C ARG A 56 7.85 4.84 32.74
N HIS A 57 7.33 4.07 31.80
CA HIS A 57 6.34 4.52 30.84
C HIS A 57 5.07 5.07 31.52
N LYS A 58 4.53 4.36 32.53
CA LYS A 58 3.37 4.85 33.30
C LYS A 58 3.63 6.18 34.00
N LEU A 59 4.85 6.41 34.50
CA LEU A 59 5.23 7.68 35.14
C LEU A 59 5.36 8.80 34.10
N GLU A 60 6.01 8.53 32.97
CA GLU A 60 6.18 9.48 31.87
C GLU A 60 4.82 9.90 31.28
N SER A 61 3.93 8.92 31.03
CA SER A 61 2.54 9.16 30.61
C SER A 61 1.80 10.09 31.55
N HIS A 62 1.86 9.79 32.86
CA HIS A 62 1.20 10.60 33.88
C HIS A 62 1.72 12.04 33.91
N LEU A 63 3.04 12.24 33.77
CA LEU A 63 3.63 13.58 33.69
C LEU A 63 3.14 14.36 32.47
N LEU A 64 3.04 13.70 31.31
CA LEU A 64 2.55 14.31 30.07
C LEU A 64 1.07 14.69 30.18
N GLN A 65 0.24 13.83 30.77
CA GLN A 65 -1.18 14.11 31.02
C GLN A 65 -1.37 15.32 31.95
N VAL A 66 -0.60 15.40 33.04
CA VAL A 66 -0.65 16.54 33.98
C VAL A 66 -0.19 17.83 33.32
N ALA A 67 0.88 17.78 32.52
CA ALA A 67 1.36 18.94 31.77
C ALA A 67 0.32 19.44 30.75
N ALA A 68 -0.29 18.52 30.00
CA ALA A 68 -1.31 18.83 29.01
C ALA A 68 -2.54 19.50 29.63
N ALA A 69 -3.04 18.94 30.74
CA ALA A 69 -4.15 19.52 31.49
C ALA A 69 -3.82 20.93 32.02
N SER A 70 -2.59 21.15 32.49
CA SER A 70 -2.15 22.45 33.03
C SER A 70 -1.97 23.52 31.94
N LEU A 71 -1.62 23.11 30.72
CA LEU A 71 -1.33 24.00 29.58
C LEU A 71 -2.51 24.15 28.62
N GLY A 72 -3.64 23.49 28.88
CA GLY A 72 -4.88 23.66 28.12
C GLY A 72 -4.91 22.96 26.76
N TYR A 73 -4.12 21.90 26.57
CA TYR A 73 -4.20 21.06 25.36
C TYR A 73 -4.54 19.60 25.71
N SER A 74 -5.12 18.89 24.75
CA SER A 74 -5.43 17.46 24.91
C SER A 74 -4.20 16.62 24.58
N TYR A 75 -3.79 15.74 25.51
CA TYR A 75 -2.79 14.71 25.25
C TYR A 75 -3.48 13.36 25.17
N THR A 76 -3.38 12.73 24.00
CA THR A 76 -3.80 11.34 23.78
C THR A 76 -2.55 10.49 23.77
N GLU A 77 -2.47 9.51 24.68
CA GLU A 77 -1.31 8.63 24.74
C GLU A 77 -1.26 7.71 23.50
N PRO A 78 -0.14 7.67 22.76
CA PRO A 78 0.02 6.74 21.65
C PRO A 78 -0.03 5.29 22.12
N ASN A 79 -0.65 4.41 21.33
CA ASN A 79 -0.63 2.98 21.63
C ASN A 79 0.74 2.38 21.25
N TYR A 80 1.67 2.38 22.21
CA TYR A 80 3.02 1.83 22.06
C TYR A 80 3.07 0.31 22.09
N TRP A 81 2.02 -0.34 22.59
CA TRP A 81 1.96 -1.77 22.87
C TRP A 81 1.00 -2.47 21.89
N ASN A 82 1.25 -2.31 20.58
CA ASN A 82 0.49 -3.04 19.56
C ASN A 82 0.80 -4.55 19.61
N ARG A 83 -0.24 -5.40 19.65
CA ARG A 83 -0.12 -6.88 19.62
C ARG A 83 0.73 -7.38 18.44
N TYR A 84 0.65 -6.65 17.34
CA TYR A 84 1.44 -6.83 16.15
C TYR A 84 2.63 -5.88 16.21
N GLY A 85 3.63 -6.25 17.00
CA GLY A 85 4.98 -5.79 16.74
C GLY A 85 5.33 -6.30 15.34
N ALA A 86 5.43 -5.41 14.36
CA ALA A 86 6.11 -5.72 13.12
C ALA A 86 7.46 -6.33 13.52
N ARG A 87 7.63 -7.64 13.29
CA ARG A 87 8.98 -8.19 13.22
C ARG A 87 9.65 -7.38 12.13
N GLN A 88 10.51 -6.46 12.53
CA GLN A 88 11.51 -5.89 11.64
C GLN A 88 12.50 -7.01 11.37
N ASP A 89 12.09 -7.97 10.54
CA ASP A 89 13.06 -8.79 9.85
C ASP A 89 13.75 -7.85 8.86
N GLU A 90 15.02 -7.57 9.10
CA GLU A 90 15.92 -6.90 8.13
C GLU A 90 15.97 -7.65 6.78
N HIS A 91 15.43 -8.87 6.74
CA HIS A 91 15.31 -9.72 5.55
C HIS A 91 13.87 -9.93 5.06
N SER A 92 12.86 -9.42 5.78
CA SER A 92 11.50 -9.31 5.24
C SER A 92 11.49 -8.04 4.40
N VAL A 93 11.37 -8.20 3.09
CA VAL A 93 11.12 -7.07 2.20
C VAL A 93 9.61 -6.89 2.19
N PRO A 94 9.02 -5.90 2.88
CA PRO A 94 7.64 -5.55 2.60
C PRO A 94 7.64 -5.07 1.15
N SER A 95 6.92 -5.78 0.29
CA SER A 95 6.94 -5.59 -1.16
C SER A 95 6.22 -4.32 -1.62
N SER A 96 6.14 -3.28 -0.78
CA SER A 96 5.46 -2.04 -1.12
C SER A 96 6.03 -0.86 -0.34
N ILE A 97 5.90 0.31 -0.98
CA ILE A 97 6.10 1.62 -0.41
C ILE A 97 5.51 1.69 1.01
N SER A 98 6.36 1.98 2.00
CA SER A 98 5.93 2.30 3.36
C SER A 98 5.62 3.79 3.42
N SER A 99 4.39 4.18 3.09
CA SER A 99 3.89 5.54 3.30
C SER A 99 2.68 5.48 4.24
N GLU A 100 2.95 5.21 5.52
CA GLU A 100 2.00 5.60 6.57
C GLU A 100 2.68 6.69 7.41
N PRO A 101 2.06 7.87 7.57
CA PRO A 101 2.29 8.71 8.72
C PRO A 101 1.68 8.03 9.96
N GLU A 102 2.31 8.17 11.14
CA GLU A 102 1.93 7.47 12.38
C GLU A 102 0.52 7.79 12.95
N GLU A 103 -0.31 8.54 12.24
CA GLU A 103 -1.63 8.99 12.71
C GLU A 103 -2.73 8.65 11.69
N GLY A 104 -3.39 7.52 11.90
CA GLY A 104 -4.67 7.14 11.29
C GLY A 104 -5.50 6.36 12.31
N PRO A 105 -6.85 6.36 12.22
CA PRO A 105 -7.71 5.80 13.26
C PRO A 105 -7.52 4.27 13.38
N ARG A 106 -6.91 3.82 14.47
CA ARG A 106 -6.70 2.39 14.76
C ARG A 106 -7.98 1.79 15.36
N LEU A 107 -8.83 1.21 14.52
CA LEU A 107 -9.94 0.37 14.97
C LEU A 107 -9.43 -1.04 15.29
N SER A 108 -9.76 -1.51 16.49
CA SER A 108 -9.48 -2.85 16.99
C SER A 108 -10.14 -3.92 16.13
N LEU A 109 -9.36 -4.62 15.31
CA LEU A 109 -9.77 -5.85 14.62
C LEU A 109 -9.46 -7.06 15.50
N ALA A 110 -10.23 -7.24 16.56
CA ALA A 110 -10.43 -8.55 17.17
C ALA A 110 -11.57 -9.25 16.43
N LYS A 111 -11.27 -9.74 15.22
CA LYS A 111 -12.07 -10.76 14.53
C LYS A 111 -11.18 -11.38 13.46
N LYS A 112 -10.92 -12.70 13.58
CA LYS A 112 -10.44 -13.52 12.47
C LYS A 112 -11.30 -13.17 11.24
N PRO A 113 -10.72 -12.92 10.05
CA PRO A 113 -11.52 -12.71 8.87
C PRO A 113 -12.39 -13.95 8.72
N MET A 114 -13.71 -13.79 8.80
CA MET A 114 -14.60 -14.83 8.34
C MET A 114 -14.21 -15.11 6.88
N PRO A 115 -14.14 -16.38 6.44
CA PRO A 115 -13.98 -16.67 5.03
C PRO A 115 -15.11 -15.94 4.31
N LYS A 116 -14.76 -14.91 3.53
CA LYS A 116 -15.72 -14.26 2.65
C LYS A 116 -16.28 -15.38 1.77
N PRO A 117 -17.61 -15.51 1.61
CA PRO A 117 -18.15 -16.49 0.70
C PRO A 117 -17.47 -16.30 -0.65
N ASP A 118 -17.13 -17.41 -1.29
CA ASP A 118 -16.46 -17.47 -2.59
C ASP A 118 -17.25 -16.59 -3.56
N ARG A 119 -16.82 -15.33 -3.70
CA ARG A 119 -17.49 -14.35 -4.55
C ARG A 119 -17.18 -14.83 -5.94
N GLU A 120 -18.20 -15.22 -6.71
CA GLU A 120 -18.05 -15.44 -8.15
C GLU A 120 -17.32 -14.24 -8.74
N LEU A 121 -16.04 -14.45 -9.08
CA LEU A 121 -15.20 -13.43 -9.70
C LEU A 121 -15.74 -13.23 -11.11
N LYS A 122 -16.13 -11.99 -11.42
CA LYS A 122 -16.67 -11.60 -12.71
C LYS A 122 -15.69 -10.67 -13.40
N GLU A 123 -15.58 -10.84 -14.71
CA GLU A 123 -14.74 -10.03 -15.59
C GLU A 123 -15.42 -9.83 -16.94
N GLY A 124 -14.91 -8.89 -17.74
CA GLY A 124 -15.46 -8.60 -19.07
C GLY A 124 -16.61 -7.60 -19.06
N GLY A 125 -16.71 -6.78 -18.01
CA GLY A 125 -17.63 -5.64 -17.99
C GLY A 125 -17.29 -4.58 -19.04
N PRO A 126 -18.21 -3.62 -19.28
CA PRO A 126 -18.12 -2.70 -20.40
C PRO A 126 -16.95 -1.71 -20.26
N LEU A 127 -16.37 -1.30 -21.39
CA LEU A 127 -15.44 -0.17 -21.42
C LEU A 127 -16.21 1.15 -21.39
N LEU A 128 -15.95 1.97 -20.36
CA LEU A 128 -16.67 3.22 -20.12
C LEU A 128 -16.27 4.37 -21.06
N TYR A 129 -15.14 4.24 -21.74
CA TYR A 129 -14.51 5.30 -22.52
C TYR A 129 -14.26 4.83 -23.95
N SER A 130 -14.75 5.57 -24.93
CA SER A 130 -14.67 5.22 -26.35
C SER A 130 -13.24 5.04 -26.87
N ASP A 131 -12.29 5.79 -26.32
CA ASP A 131 -10.91 5.81 -26.80
C ASP A 131 -10.07 4.64 -26.25
N VAL A 132 -10.54 4.02 -25.16
CA VAL A 132 -9.87 2.90 -24.50
C VAL A 132 -10.03 1.65 -25.35
N LYS A 133 -8.91 0.96 -25.60
CA LYS A 133 -8.88 -0.25 -26.42
C LYS A 133 -8.60 -1.46 -25.55
N PHE A 134 -9.48 -2.43 -25.59
CA PHE A 134 -9.21 -3.76 -25.05
C PHE A 134 -8.07 -4.43 -25.83
N VAL A 135 -7.09 -5.00 -25.13
CA VAL A 135 -5.97 -5.72 -25.73
C VAL A 135 -6.05 -7.20 -25.39
N TYR A 136 -5.99 -7.54 -24.10
CA TYR A 136 -6.00 -8.92 -23.62
C TYR A 136 -6.86 -9.08 -22.35
N ASN A 137 -7.59 -10.20 -22.26
CA ASN A 137 -8.25 -10.65 -21.04
C ASN A 137 -7.34 -11.62 -20.24
N SER A 138 -7.88 -12.13 -19.14
CA SER A 138 -7.27 -13.12 -18.25
C SER A 138 -6.80 -14.37 -18.99
N GLN A 139 -7.64 -14.93 -19.87
CA GLN A 139 -7.30 -16.12 -20.63
C GLN A 139 -6.08 -15.90 -21.54
N GLN A 140 -6.03 -14.77 -22.23
CA GLN A 140 -4.90 -14.40 -23.10
C GLN A 140 -3.64 -14.01 -22.32
N LEU A 141 -3.80 -13.63 -21.04
CA LEU A 141 -2.72 -13.34 -20.10
C LEU A 141 -2.37 -14.53 -19.20
N ASN A 142 -2.84 -15.74 -19.52
CA ASN A 142 -2.60 -16.98 -18.77
C ASN A 142 -2.83 -16.82 -17.26
N GLY A 143 -4.00 -16.31 -16.87
CA GLY A 143 -4.36 -16.14 -15.46
C GLY A 143 -5.84 -15.89 -15.26
N THR A 144 -6.19 -15.30 -14.11
CA THR A 144 -7.55 -14.93 -13.72
C THR A 144 -7.59 -13.49 -13.26
N GLN A 145 -8.71 -12.79 -13.47
CA GLN A 145 -8.89 -11.40 -13.06
C GLN A 145 -7.73 -10.49 -13.53
N ARG A 146 -7.37 -10.56 -14.83
CA ARG A 146 -6.38 -9.69 -15.48
C ARG A 146 -6.99 -8.99 -16.69
N VAL A 147 -6.54 -7.76 -16.94
CA VAL A 147 -6.88 -7.05 -18.18
C VAL A 147 -5.74 -6.15 -18.62
N LEU A 148 -5.45 -6.19 -19.92
CA LEU A 148 -4.55 -5.25 -20.58
C LEU A 148 -5.37 -4.34 -21.50
N LEU A 149 -5.22 -3.04 -21.29
CA LEU A 149 -5.91 -1.99 -22.02
C LEU A 149 -4.89 -1.02 -22.61
N ASP A 150 -5.15 -0.50 -23.79
CA ASP A 150 -4.39 0.58 -24.42
C ASP A 150 -5.24 1.84 -24.48
N ASN A 151 -4.59 3.00 -24.70
CA ASN A 151 -5.23 4.31 -24.84
C ASN A 151 -6.07 4.75 -23.62
N VAL A 152 -5.70 4.31 -22.41
CA VAL A 152 -6.30 4.81 -21.16
C VAL A 152 -6.01 6.30 -20.97
N ILE A 153 -4.82 6.76 -21.38
CA ILE A 153 -4.47 8.18 -21.51
C ILE A 153 -3.86 8.42 -22.89
N SER A 154 -3.95 9.65 -23.39
CA SER A 154 -3.38 10.06 -24.67
C SER A 154 -1.88 10.32 -24.58
N GLU A 155 -1.20 10.35 -25.73
CA GLU A 155 0.21 10.75 -25.85
C GLU A 155 0.48 12.15 -25.28
N GLU A 156 -0.48 13.06 -25.42
CA GLU A 156 -0.37 14.40 -24.82
C GLU A 156 -0.44 14.35 -23.30
N GLN A 157 -1.37 13.56 -22.75
CA GLN A 157 -1.50 13.37 -21.31
C GLN A 157 -0.26 12.67 -20.72
N CYS A 158 0.33 11.71 -21.43
CA CYS A 158 1.62 11.11 -21.03
C CYS A 158 2.73 12.17 -20.95
N ARG A 159 2.89 13.00 -21.98
CA ARG A 159 3.90 14.07 -21.98
C ARG A 159 3.68 15.05 -20.84
N GLU A 160 2.45 15.44 -20.58
CA GLU A 160 2.14 16.39 -19.51
C GLU A 160 2.38 15.78 -18.12
N LEU A 161 2.01 14.52 -17.93
CA LEU A 161 2.28 13.81 -16.69
C LEU A 161 3.79 13.59 -16.46
N HIS A 162 4.57 13.38 -17.52
CA HIS A 162 6.04 13.37 -17.43
C HIS A 162 6.61 14.72 -16.97
N ARG A 163 6.08 15.84 -17.47
CA ARG A 163 6.50 17.18 -17.01
C ARG A 163 6.20 17.38 -15.52
N VAL A 164 5.03 16.94 -15.08
CA VAL A 164 4.67 16.93 -13.65
C VAL A 164 5.67 16.09 -12.87
N ALA A 165 5.92 14.84 -13.30
CA ALA A 165 6.89 13.94 -12.66
C ALA A 165 8.25 14.61 -12.46
N SER A 166 8.81 15.22 -13.50
CA SER A 166 10.12 15.91 -13.43
C SER A 166 10.16 17.06 -12.43
N GLY A 167 9.03 17.68 -12.10
CA GLY A 167 8.94 18.80 -11.14
C GLY A 167 8.65 18.40 -9.69
N ILE A 168 8.08 17.21 -9.45
CA ILE A 168 7.55 16.83 -8.13
C ILE A 168 8.21 15.59 -7.51
N MET A 169 8.88 14.78 -8.32
CA MET A 169 9.42 13.50 -7.87
C MET A 169 10.55 13.68 -6.86
N LEU A 170 10.57 12.78 -5.87
CA LEU A 170 11.62 12.69 -4.87
C LEU A 170 12.27 11.31 -4.92
N ALA A 171 13.60 11.27 -4.84
CA ALA A 171 14.33 10.03 -4.81
C ALA A 171 14.04 9.26 -3.50
N GLY A 172 13.68 7.98 -3.62
CA GLY A 172 13.29 7.14 -2.49
C GLY A 172 11.96 7.53 -1.83
N ASP A 173 11.11 8.31 -2.50
CA ASP A 173 9.73 8.58 -2.06
C ASP A 173 8.99 7.25 -1.83
N GLY A 174 8.33 7.13 -0.68
CA GLY A 174 7.73 5.88 -0.25
C GLY A 174 8.68 4.80 0.29
N TYR A 175 9.99 5.02 0.29
CA TYR A 175 11.00 4.07 0.81
C TYR A 175 11.93 4.72 1.84
N ARG A 176 11.42 5.67 2.63
CA ARG A 176 12.18 6.39 3.68
C ARG A 176 13.48 7.00 3.13
N GLY A 177 13.45 7.48 1.88
CA GLY A 177 14.61 8.07 1.21
C GLY A 177 15.62 7.07 0.63
N LYS A 178 15.39 5.75 0.72
CA LYS A 178 16.22 4.75 0.06
C LYS A 178 16.03 4.85 -1.45
N THR A 179 17.03 5.40 -2.14
CA THR A 179 16.99 5.69 -3.57
C THR A 179 17.09 4.46 -4.48
N SER A 180 17.57 3.33 -3.95
CA SER A 180 17.69 2.06 -4.66
C SER A 180 17.10 0.93 -3.81
N PRO A 181 15.76 0.89 -3.61
CA PRO A 181 15.14 0.03 -2.62
C PRO A 181 15.19 -1.46 -2.96
N HIS A 182 15.13 -1.78 -4.26
CA HIS A 182 15.00 -3.15 -4.78
C HIS A 182 16.26 -3.70 -5.44
N THR A 183 17.02 -2.84 -6.12
CA THR A 183 18.27 -3.20 -6.80
C THR A 183 19.21 -1.99 -6.74
N PRO A 184 20.53 -2.20 -6.50
CA PRO A 184 21.49 -1.10 -6.45
C PRO A 184 21.71 -0.44 -7.82
N ASN A 185 21.27 -1.08 -8.91
CA ASN A 185 21.56 -0.66 -10.28
C ASN A 185 20.53 0.35 -10.86
N GLU A 186 19.50 0.68 -10.08
CA GLU A 186 18.44 1.58 -10.50
C GLU A 186 18.15 2.61 -9.42
N ARG A 187 17.81 3.83 -9.85
CA ARG A 187 17.30 4.87 -8.97
C ARG A 187 15.77 4.90 -9.03
N PHE A 188 15.14 4.86 -7.86
CA PHE A 188 13.71 4.96 -7.65
C PHE A 188 13.35 6.39 -7.26
N GLU A 189 12.37 6.96 -7.95
CA GLU A 189 11.83 8.30 -7.72
C GLU A 189 10.31 8.22 -7.75
N GLY A 190 9.64 9.02 -6.91
CA GLY A 190 8.20 8.98 -6.86
C GLY A 190 7.53 10.22 -6.25
N ALA A 191 6.20 10.27 -6.38
CA ALA A 191 5.35 11.31 -5.82
C ALA A 191 3.88 10.88 -5.70
N THR A 192 3.21 11.40 -4.69
CA THR A 192 1.77 11.18 -4.45
C THR A 192 0.90 12.25 -5.12
N VAL A 193 -0.40 11.96 -5.25
CA VAL A 193 -1.37 12.88 -5.86
C VAL A 193 -1.48 14.18 -5.06
N LEU A 194 -1.55 14.08 -3.73
CA LEU A 194 -1.61 15.25 -2.85
C LEU A 194 -0.39 16.14 -3.01
N LYS A 195 0.81 15.56 -3.10
CA LYS A 195 2.05 16.30 -3.33
C LYS A 195 2.03 17.05 -4.66
N ALA A 196 1.54 16.41 -5.72
CA ALA A 196 1.36 17.05 -7.02
C ALA A 196 0.42 18.26 -6.93
N LEU A 197 -0.73 18.12 -6.28
CA LEU A 197 -1.70 19.19 -6.11
C LEU A 197 -1.15 20.35 -5.26
N LYS A 198 -0.45 20.06 -4.16
CA LYS A 198 0.23 21.06 -3.34
C LYS A 198 1.24 21.86 -4.17
N TYR A 199 2.07 21.18 -4.96
CA TYR A 199 3.06 21.83 -5.83
C TYR A 199 2.39 22.62 -6.97
N GLY A 200 1.22 22.17 -7.43
CA GLY A 200 0.36 22.90 -8.36
C GLY A 200 -0.13 24.22 -7.77
N TYR A 201 -0.61 24.19 -6.52
CA TYR A 201 -1.09 25.38 -5.80
C TYR A 201 0.04 26.37 -5.48
N GLU A 202 1.23 25.86 -5.14
CA GLU A 202 2.44 26.67 -4.94
C GLU A 202 3.02 27.24 -6.26
N GLY A 203 2.48 26.87 -7.42
CA GLY A 203 2.94 27.34 -8.73
C GLY A 203 4.26 26.70 -9.19
N ARG A 204 4.73 25.62 -8.55
CA ARG A 204 5.95 24.89 -8.96
C ARG A 204 5.74 24.06 -10.22
N VAL A 205 4.52 23.57 -10.41
CA VAL A 205 4.04 22.95 -11.65
C VAL A 205 2.69 23.55 -12.02
N PRO A 206 2.26 23.53 -13.29
CA PRO A 206 0.95 24.04 -13.65
C PRO A 206 -0.16 23.24 -12.93
N LEU A 207 -1.08 23.94 -12.27
CA LEU A 207 -2.15 23.30 -11.49
C LEU A 207 -3.02 22.36 -12.33
N LYS A 208 -3.32 22.72 -13.59
CA LYS A 208 -4.04 21.84 -14.53
C LYS A 208 -3.32 20.51 -14.76
N SER A 209 -2.00 20.54 -14.81
CA SER A 209 -1.16 19.36 -14.99
C SER A 209 -1.08 18.52 -13.71
N ALA A 210 -1.01 19.16 -12.55
CA ALA A 210 -1.14 18.46 -11.26
C ALA A 210 -2.50 17.77 -11.13
N ARG A 211 -3.59 18.45 -11.52
CA ARG A 211 -4.95 17.89 -11.57
C ARG A 211 -5.06 16.72 -12.54
N LEU A 212 -4.35 16.74 -13.67
CA LEU A 212 -4.32 15.61 -14.60
C LEU A 212 -3.90 14.31 -13.90
N PHE A 213 -2.94 14.34 -12.98
CA PHE A 213 -2.55 13.14 -12.22
C PHE A 213 -3.70 12.60 -11.36
N TYR A 214 -4.47 13.48 -10.72
CA TYR A 214 -5.69 13.11 -10.02
C TYR A 214 -6.72 12.49 -10.98
N ASP A 215 -7.05 13.16 -12.07
CA ASP A 215 -8.12 12.76 -12.98
C ASP A 215 -7.85 11.41 -13.67
N ILE A 216 -6.61 11.13 -14.07
CA ILE A 216 -6.27 9.86 -14.73
C ILE A 216 -6.31 8.67 -13.76
N SER A 217 -6.04 8.91 -12.47
CA SER A 217 -6.13 7.86 -11.46
C SER A 217 -7.59 7.51 -11.15
N GLU A 218 -8.49 8.50 -11.13
CA GLU A 218 -9.94 8.29 -11.10
C GLU A 218 -10.44 7.56 -12.35
N LYS A 219 -9.98 7.96 -13.54
CA LYS A 219 -10.30 7.27 -14.79
C LYS A 219 -9.91 5.80 -14.72
N ALA A 220 -8.71 5.49 -14.24
CA ALA A 220 -8.25 4.13 -14.05
C ALA A 220 -9.13 3.36 -13.06
N ARG A 221 -9.47 3.93 -11.90
CA ARG A 221 -10.36 3.32 -10.90
C ARG A 221 -11.71 2.91 -11.49
N ARG A 222 -12.36 3.81 -12.23
CA ARG A 222 -13.66 3.54 -12.89
C ARG A 222 -13.57 2.44 -13.94
N ILE A 223 -12.46 2.35 -14.67
CA ILE A 223 -12.21 1.26 -15.61
C ILE A 223 -12.12 -0.08 -14.88
N VAL A 224 -11.37 -0.14 -13.77
CA VAL A 224 -11.22 -1.35 -12.96
C VAL A 224 -12.55 -1.80 -12.37
N GLU A 225 -13.32 -0.87 -11.78
CA GLU A 225 -14.68 -1.13 -11.28
C GLU A 225 -15.59 -1.73 -12.34
N SER A 226 -15.61 -1.12 -13.52
CA SER A 226 -16.48 -1.56 -14.62
C SER A 226 -16.06 -2.92 -15.16
N TYR A 227 -14.77 -3.10 -15.48
CA TYR A 227 -14.30 -4.32 -16.14
C TYR A 227 -14.44 -5.56 -15.24
N PHE A 228 -14.13 -5.45 -13.95
CA PHE A 228 -14.29 -6.54 -12.98
C PHE A 228 -15.69 -6.59 -12.36
N MET A 229 -16.65 -5.83 -12.91
CA MET A 229 -18.07 -5.87 -12.55
C MET A 229 -18.30 -5.78 -11.03
N LEU A 230 -17.59 -4.84 -10.38
CA LEU A 230 -17.62 -4.72 -8.93
C LEU A 230 -18.97 -4.15 -8.47
N ASN A 231 -19.63 -4.85 -7.54
CA ASN A 231 -20.91 -4.43 -6.97
C ASN A 231 -20.78 -3.35 -5.87
N SER A 232 -19.56 -2.89 -5.61
CA SER A 232 -19.23 -1.97 -4.53
C SER A 232 -18.20 -0.97 -5.04
N THR A 233 -18.23 0.23 -4.47
CA THR A 233 -17.21 1.25 -4.74
C THR A 233 -15.83 0.69 -4.41
N LEU A 234 -14.93 0.86 -5.36
CA LEU A 234 -13.52 0.59 -5.23
C LEU A 234 -12.86 1.86 -4.75
N TYR A 235 -12.13 1.79 -3.64
CA TYR A 235 -11.41 2.91 -3.06
C TYR A 235 -9.91 2.79 -3.30
N PHE A 236 -9.18 3.91 -3.35
CA PHE A 236 -7.72 3.85 -3.36
C PHE A 236 -7.20 3.43 -1.99
N SER A 237 -6.37 2.42 -1.96
CA SER A 237 -5.50 2.10 -0.83
C SER A 237 -4.18 2.87 -0.92
N TYR A 238 -3.67 3.10 -2.13
CA TYR A 238 -2.48 3.91 -2.35
C TYR A 238 -2.34 4.31 -3.83
N THR A 239 -1.86 5.53 -4.10
CA THR A 239 -1.62 6.04 -5.46
C THR A 239 -0.20 6.61 -5.57
N HIS A 240 0.61 6.05 -6.48
CA HIS A 240 2.00 6.47 -6.61
C HIS A 240 2.43 6.66 -8.05
N LEU A 241 2.84 7.88 -8.40
CA LEU A 241 3.58 8.14 -9.62
C LEU A 241 5.03 7.71 -9.39
N VAL A 242 5.52 6.73 -10.15
CA VAL A 242 6.82 6.10 -9.92
C VAL A 242 7.65 6.10 -11.19
N CYS A 243 8.93 6.46 -11.06
CA CYS A 243 9.91 6.34 -12.13
C CYS A 243 11.12 5.54 -11.63
N ARG A 244 11.64 4.67 -12.51
CA ARG A 244 12.87 3.91 -12.29
C ARG A 244 13.87 4.22 -13.38
N THR A 245 15.05 4.67 -12.97
CA THR A 245 16.10 5.11 -13.88
C THR A 245 17.28 4.16 -13.81
N ALA A 246 17.73 3.62 -14.94
CA ALA A 246 18.94 2.80 -15.00
C ALA A 246 20.17 3.65 -14.66
N LEU A 247 21.03 3.17 -13.75
CA LEU A 247 22.28 3.83 -13.41
C LEU A 247 23.40 3.47 -14.40
N SER A 248 24.08 4.48 -14.94
CA SER A 248 25.18 4.31 -15.89
C SER A 248 26.31 3.45 -15.32
N GLY A 249 26.87 2.56 -16.15
CA GLY A 249 28.01 1.70 -15.79
C GLY A 249 27.67 0.48 -14.94
N GLN A 250 26.39 0.26 -14.61
CA GLN A 250 25.93 -0.86 -13.75
C GLN A 250 24.99 -1.83 -14.47
N GLN A 251 24.97 -1.83 -15.81
CA GLN A 251 23.92 -2.51 -16.60
C GLN A 251 24.40 -3.73 -17.39
N GLU A 252 25.71 -4.02 -17.41
CA GLU A 252 26.23 -5.15 -18.17
C GLU A 252 25.82 -6.49 -17.55
N ARG A 253 25.24 -7.38 -18.38
CA ARG A 253 24.86 -8.77 -18.04
C ARG A 253 23.95 -8.92 -16.82
N ARG A 254 23.09 -7.93 -16.55
CA ARG A 254 22.11 -8.01 -15.48
C ARG A 254 21.07 -9.10 -15.73
N ASN A 255 20.82 -9.91 -14.70
CA ASN A 255 19.78 -10.94 -14.66
C ASN A 255 18.84 -10.77 -13.45
N ASP A 256 18.99 -9.69 -12.68
CA ASP A 256 18.12 -9.34 -11.57
C ASP A 256 16.82 -8.69 -12.06
N LEU A 257 15.87 -8.53 -11.14
CA LEU A 257 14.61 -7.85 -11.39
C LEU A 257 14.69 -6.41 -10.88
N SER A 258 14.08 -5.49 -11.63
CA SER A 258 13.85 -4.12 -11.17
C SER A 258 12.91 -4.14 -9.95
N HIS A 259 11.87 -4.97 -10.00
CA HIS A 259 10.98 -5.25 -8.88
C HIS A 259 10.88 -6.76 -8.70
N PRO A 260 11.21 -7.31 -7.52
CA PRO A 260 11.07 -8.74 -7.23
C PRO A 260 9.66 -9.25 -7.49
N ILE A 261 9.55 -10.56 -7.76
CA ILE A 261 8.25 -11.22 -7.86
C ILE A 261 7.56 -11.18 -6.49
N HIS A 262 6.30 -10.76 -6.47
CA HIS A 262 5.48 -10.65 -5.27
C HIS A 262 3.99 -10.73 -5.61
N ALA A 263 3.17 -10.84 -4.57
CA ALA A 263 1.75 -10.55 -4.61
C ALA A 263 1.47 -9.30 -3.75
N ASP A 264 0.45 -8.51 -4.12
CA ASP A 264 0.22 -7.20 -3.52
C ASP A 264 -0.49 -7.26 -2.16
N ASN A 265 -1.23 -8.34 -1.88
CA ASN A 265 -2.03 -8.49 -0.66
C ASN A 265 -1.64 -9.67 0.25
N CYS A 266 -0.52 -10.33 -0.02
CA CYS A 266 -0.05 -11.45 0.80
C CYS A 266 1.46 -11.61 0.76
N LEU A 267 1.99 -12.38 1.71
CA LEU A 267 3.36 -12.86 1.69
C LEU A 267 3.41 -14.10 0.80
N LEU A 268 3.97 -13.93 -0.40
CA LEU A 268 4.17 -15.03 -1.35
C LEU A 268 5.30 -15.94 -0.85
N ASP A 269 4.98 -17.22 -0.67
CA ASP A 269 5.94 -18.29 -0.40
C ASP A 269 6.02 -19.23 -1.61
N PRO A 270 7.02 -19.05 -2.50
CA PRO A 270 7.15 -19.86 -3.70
C PRO A 270 7.52 -21.33 -3.44
N GLU A 271 8.09 -21.64 -2.27
CA GLU A 271 8.53 -23.00 -1.93
C GLU A 271 7.34 -23.82 -1.43
N ALA A 272 6.50 -23.21 -0.59
CA ALA A 272 5.25 -23.82 -0.13
C ALA A 272 4.12 -23.71 -1.17
N ASN A 273 4.28 -22.88 -2.21
CA ASN A 273 3.22 -22.51 -3.14
C ASN A 273 2.00 -21.92 -2.41
N GLU A 274 2.29 -21.04 -1.44
CA GLU A 274 1.31 -20.44 -0.54
C GLU A 274 1.37 -18.91 -0.58
N CYS A 275 0.29 -18.26 -0.16
CA CYS A 275 0.12 -16.81 -0.16
C CYS A 275 -0.53 -16.37 1.15
N TRP A 276 0.31 -16.06 2.14
CA TRP A 276 -0.12 -15.82 3.51
C TRP A 276 -0.66 -14.41 3.68
N LYS A 277 -1.96 -14.29 3.98
CA LYS A 277 -2.63 -13.01 4.23
C LYS A 277 -2.44 -12.57 5.69
N GLU A 278 -1.24 -12.14 6.02
CA GLU A 278 -0.88 -11.65 7.35
C GLU A 278 0.10 -10.47 7.29
N PRO A 279 0.20 -9.65 8.34
CA PRO A 279 1.22 -8.61 8.41
C PRO A 279 2.64 -9.19 8.19
N PRO A 280 3.52 -8.49 7.45
CA PRO A 280 3.41 -7.11 7.00
C PRO A 280 2.72 -6.91 5.64
N ALA A 281 2.06 -7.91 5.06
CA ALA A 281 1.34 -7.73 3.79
C ALA A 281 0.11 -6.82 3.94
N TYR A 282 -0.19 -6.07 2.87
CA TYR A 282 -1.37 -5.22 2.78
C TYR A 282 -2.61 -6.05 2.39
N THR A 283 -3.07 -6.88 3.32
CA THR A 283 -4.12 -7.90 3.11
C THR A 283 -5.47 -7.36 2.65
N PHE A 284 -5.68 -6.06 2.77
CA PHE A 284 -6.86 -5.32 2.36
C PHE A 284 -6.85 -4.85 0.91
N ARG A 285 -5.75 -5.03 0.16
CA ARG A 285 -5.71 -4.73 -1.27
C ARG A 285 -6.45 -5.80 -2.06
N ASP A 286 -7.45 -5.39 -2.84
CA ASP A 286 -8.28 -6.28 -3.64
C ASP A 286 -7.89 -6.25 -5.13
N TYR A 287 -7.55 -5.06 -5.65
CA TYR A 287 -7.16 -4.86 -7.05
C TYR A 287 -5.98 -3.91 -7.18
N SER A 288 -5.19 -4.11 -8.23
CA SER A 288 -4.05 -3.29 -8.60
C SER A 288 -4.15 -2.84 -10.06
N ALA A 289 -3.54 -1.70 -10.37
CA ALA A 289 -3.34 -1.27 -11.75
C ALA A 289 -2.01 -0.53 -11.92
N LEU A 290 -1.38 -0.70 -13.08
CA LEU A 290 -0.24 0.12 -13.52
C LEU A 290 -0.59 0.77 -14.85
N LEU A 291 -0.63 2.11 -14.86
CA LEU A 291 -0.80 2.92 -16.05
C LEU A 291 0.55 3.47 -16.51
N TYR A 292 1.01 3.02 -17.67
CA TYR A 292 2.33 3.36 -18.21
C TYR A 292 2.33 4.69 -18.96
N MET A 293 3.43 5.43 -18.80
CA MET A 293 3.57 6.78 -19.34
C MET A 293 4.47 6.84 -20.56
N ASN A 294 5.38 5.88 -20.72
CA ASN A 294 6.38 5.91 -21.77
C ASN A 294 6.88 4.53 -22.22
N ALA A 295 7.72 4.55 -23.25
CA ALA A 295 8.35 3.38 -23.88
C ALA A 295 9.82 3.61 -24.30
N ASP A 296 10.38 4.80 -24.04
CA ASP A 296 11.74 5.22 -24.42
C ASP A 296 12.79 4.73 -23.41
N PHE A 297 12.77 3.42 -23.14
CA PHE A 297 13.72 2.73 -22.28
C PHE A 297 13.94 1.29 -22.76
N GLU A 298 14.99 0.63 -22.25
CA GLU A 298 15.30 -0.78 -22.56
C GLU A 298 15.06 -1.67 -21.33
N GLY A 299 14.52 -2.88 -21.56
CA GLY A 299 14.08 -3.80 -20.50
C GLY A 299 12.77 -3.36 -19.85
N GLY A 300 12.63 -3.56 -18.53
CA GLY A 300 11.52 -3.03 -17.74
C GLY A 300 10.14 -3.65 -18.03
N GLU A 301 10.08 -4.81 -18.68
CA GLU A 301 8.84 -5.53 -18.91
C GLU A 301 8.19 -5.92 -17.57
N PHE A 302 6.87 -5.72 -17.48
CA PHE A 302 6.08 -6.28 -16.38
C PHE A 302 5.78 -7.74 -16.69
N ILE A 303 5.97 -8.62 -15.72
CA ILE A 303 5.77 -10.06 -15.88
C ILE A 303 4.80 -10.57 -14.82
N PHE A 304 3.88 -11.44 -15.24
CA PHE A 304 3.17 -12.33 -14.33
C PHE A 304 3.91 -13.65 -14.25
N THR A 305 3.84 -14.29 -13.09
CA THR A 305 4.37 -15.64 -12.88
C THR A 305 3.30 -16.55 -12.29
N GLU A 306 3.57 -17.85 -12.28
CA GLU A 306 2.92 -18.76 -11.34
C GLU A 306 3.35 -18.45 -9.89
N MET A 307 2.71 -19.11 -8.92
CA MET A 307 3.05 -19.00 -7.49
C MET A 307 4.47 -19.45 -7.16
N ASP A 308 5.11 -20.25 -8.04
CA ASP A 308 6.52 -20.64 -7.94
C ASP A 308 7.53 -19.50 -8.13
N ALA A 309 7.06 -18.29 -8.46
CA ALA A 309 7.83 -17.08 -8.72
C ALA A 309 8.94 -17.23 -9.79
N LYS A 310 8.85 -18.25 -10.64
CA LYS A 310 9.86 -18.61 -11.65
C LYS A 310 9.24 -18.74 -13.04
N THR A 311 8.09 -19.39 -13.13
CA THR A 311 7.43 -19.66 -14.40
C THR A 311 6.68 -18.43 -14.86
N VAL A 312 7.25 -17.70 -15.83
CA VAL A 312 6.62 -16.51 -16.42
C VAL A 312 5.42 -16.93 -17.27
N THR A 313 4.24 -16.43 -16.94
CA THR A 313 2.97 -16.75 -17.62
C THR A 313 2.60 -15.70 -18.66
N ALA A 314 2.97 -14.44 -18.42
CA ALA A 314 2.77 -13.35 -19.37
C ALA A 314 3.85 -12.26 -19.19
N SER A 315 4.18 -11.57 -20.29
CA SER A 315 5.15 -10.48 -20.32
C SER A 315 4.58 -9.29 -21.09
N ILE A 316 4.45 -8.16 -20.40
CA ILE A 316 3.83 -6.94 -20.91
C ILE A 316 4.93 -5.89 -21.12
N LYS A 317 5.09 -5.46 -22.38
CA LYS A 317 5.92 -4.31 -22.71
C LYS A 317 5.16 -3.01 -22.41
N PRO A 318 5.69 -2.12 -21.54
CA PRO A 318 5.08 -0.82 -21.27
C PRO A 318 5.08 0.08 -22.50
N LYS A 319 4.07 0.95 -22.58
CA LYS A 319 4.01 2.08 -23.52
C LYS A 319 3.05 3.13 -23.01
N CYS A 320 3.14 4.37 -23.50
CA CYS A 320 2.19 5.42 -23.14
C CYS A 320 0.73 4.94 -23.29
N GLY A 321 -0.08 5.21 -22.28
CA GLY A 321 -1.52 4.94 -22.29
C GLY A 321 -1.89 3.47 -22.10
N ARG A 322 -0.92 2.57 -21.98
CA ARG A 322 -1.18 1.17 -21.66
C ARG A 322 -1.41 1.00 -20.16
N MET A 323 -2.47 0.32 -19.79
CA MET A 323 -2.78 -0.05 -18.41
C MET A 323 -2.91 -1.56 -18.29
N ILE A 324 -2.22 -2.14 -17.32
CA ILE A 324 -2.51 -3.48 -16.82
C ILE A 324 -3.26 -3.35 -15.51
N SER A 325 -4.34 -4.12 -15.32
CA SER A 325 -5.02 -4.23 -14.03
C SER A 325 -5.33 -5.68 -13.71
N PHE A 326 -5.26 -6.02 -12.42
CA PHE A 326 -5.41 -7.38 -11.93
C PHE A 326 -5.86 -7.42 -10.47
N SER A 327 -6.42 -8.54 -10.00
CA SER A 327 -6.68 -8.73 -8.56
C SER A 327 -5.36 -8.95 -7.80
N SER A 328 -5.24 -8.39 -6.60
CA SER A 328 -3.96 -8.23 -5.89
C SER A 328 -3.42 -9.50 -5.19
N GLY A 329 -4.10 -10.64 -5.31
CA GLY A 329 -3.80 -11.86 -4.56
C GLY A 329 -2.75 -12.78 -5.16
N GLY A 330 -2.61 -13.95 -4.53
CA GLY A 330 -1.67 -15.01 -4.92
C GLY A 330 -1.97 -15.65 -6.27
N GLU A 331 -3.14 -15.37 -6.86
CA GLU A 331 -3.49 -15.71 -8.24
C GLU A 331 -2.74 -14.87 -9.28
N ASN A 332 -2.17 -13.73 -8.88
CA ASN A 332 -1.44 -12.81 -9.76
C ASN A 332 -0.06 -12.41 -9.23
N PRO A 333 0.85 -13.36 -8.92
CA PRO A 333 2.24 -13.04 -8.63
C PRO A 333 2.88 -12.34 -9.84
N HIS A 334 3.65 -11.29 -9.57
CA HIS A 334 4.19 -10.46 -10.64
C HIS A 334 5.45 -9.71 -10.22
N GLY A 335 6.19 -9.23 -11.21
CA GLY A 335 7.35 -8.35 -11.00
C GLY A 335 7.75 -7.59 -12.25
N VAL A 336 8.92 -6.99 -12.22
CA VAL A 336 9.40 -6.13 -13.31
C VAL A 336 10.84 -6.50 -13.65
N LYS A 337 11.11 -6.82 -14.93
CA LYS A 337 12.47 -7.07 -15.42
C LYS A 337 13.35 -5.83 -15.25
N ALA A 338 14.67 -6.03 -15.16
CA ALA A 338 15.63 -4.93 -15.05
C ALA A 338 15.40 -3.84 -16.12
N VAL A 339 15.45 -2.57 -15.71
CA VAL A 339 15.57 -1.44 -16.65
C VAL A 339 17.07 -1.27 -16.91
N THR A 340 17.49 -1.46 -18.15
CA THR A 340 18.92 -1.45 -18.52
C THR A 340 19.36 -0.12 -19.14
N LYS A 341 18.42 0.72 -19.56
CA LYS A 341 18.70 2.04 -20.13
C LYS A 341 17.46 2.92 -20.07
N GLY A 342 17.65 4.22 -19.85
CA GLY A 342 16.57 5.20 -19.81
C GLY A 342 15.82 5.18 -18.48
N GLN A 343 14.60 5.71 -18.51
CA GLN A 343 13.74 5.85 -17.34
C GLN A 343 12.36 5.27 -17.66
N ARG A 344 11.87 4.36 -16.80
CA ARG A 344 10.54 3.77 -16.91
C ARG A 344 9.61 4.45 -15.91
N CYS A 345 8.53 5.06 -16.38
CA CYS A 345 7.55 5.73 -15.52
C CYS A 345 6.15 5.14 -15.63
N ALA A 346 5.46 5.06 -14.50
CA ALA A 346 4.09 4.58 -14.40
C ALA A 346 3.34 5.24 -13.24
N VAL A 347 2.02 5.23 -13.30
CA VAL A 347 1.17 5.44 -12.14
C VAL A 347 0.75 4.06 -11.61
N ALA A 348 1.25 3.72 -10.43
CA ALA A 348 0.87 2.52 -9.70
C ALA A 348 -0.31 2.83 -8.78
N LEU A 349 -1.35 2.00 -8.86
CA LEU A 349 -2.63 2.18 -8.20
C LEU A 349 -2.96 0.90 -7.46
N TRP A 350 -3.23 1.01 -6.17
CA TRP A 350 -3.74 -0.09 -5.36
C TRP A 350 -5.10 0.29 -4.81
N PHE A 351 -6.00 -0.68 -4.84
CA PHE A 351 -7.39 -0.48 -4.50
C PHE A 351 -7.87 -1.45 -3.44
N THR A 352 -8.86 -1.02 -2.68
CA THR A 352 -9.54 -1.81 -1.66
C THR A 352 -11.06 -1.65 -1.79
N LEU A 353 -11.79 -2.72 -1.48
CA LEU A 353 -13.24 -2.73 -1.33
C LEU A 353 -13.67 -2.35 0.10
N ASP A 354 -12.73 -2.22 1.02
CA ASP A 354 -12.99 -1.85 2.40
C ASP A 354 -12.70 -0.35 2.63
N PRO A 355 -13.73 0.47 2.92
CA PRO A 355 -13.56 1.91 3.11
C PRO A 355 -12.71 2.28 4.34
N LEU A 356 -12.40 1.33 5.22
CA LEU A 356 -11.51 1.58 6.38
C LEU A 356 -10.04 1.71 5.95
N TYR A 357 -9.66 1.16 4.80
CA TYR A 357 -8.27 1.16 4.31
C TYR A 357 -8.05 2.15 3.17
N ARG A 358 -8.80 3.25 3.19
CA ARG A 358 -8.66 4.34 2.22
C ARG A 358 -7.36 5.10 2.43
N GLU A 359 -6.70 5.43 1.33
CA GLU A 359 -5.52 6.29 1.29
C GLU A 359 -5.85 7.66 1.89
N LEU A 360 -5.26 8.00 3.04
CA LEU A 360 -5.51 9.27 3.72
C LEU A 360 -5.13 10.48 2.86
N GLU A 361 -3.99 10.40 2.15
CA GLU A 361 -3.57 11.45 1.22
C GLU A 361 -4.54 11.63 0.05
N ARG A 362 -5.25 10.58 -0.36
CA ARG A 362 -6.30 10.68 -1.38
C ARG A 362 -7.48 11.49 -0.85
N ILE A 363 -7.93 11.23 0.38
CA ILE A 363 -9.03 11.98 1.00
C ILE A 363 -8.68 13.48 1.04
N GLN A 364 -7.46 13.82 1.44
CA GLN A 364 -6.98 15.20 1.42
C GLN A 364 -6.89 15.77 0.00
N ALA A 365 -6.49 14.97 -0.98
CA ALA A 365 -6.49 15.38 -2.38
C ALA A 365 -7.92 15.64 -2.91
N ASP A 366 -8.90 14.83 -2.50
CA ASP A 366 -10.32 15.01 -2.85
C ASP A 366 -10.85 16.36 -2.30
N GLU A 367 -10.48 16.73 -1.07
CA GLU A 367 -10.82 18.04 -0.48
C GLU A 367 -10.22 19.19 -1.29
N VAL A 368 -8.94 19.08 -1.70
CA VAL A 368 -8.29 20.09 -2.54
C VAL A 368 -9.00 20.22 -3.89
N ILE A 369 -9.34 19.11 -4.54
CA ILE A 369 -10.09 19.14 -5.81
C ILE A 369 -11.47 19.77 -5.64
N ALA A 370 -12.19 19.43 -4.57
CA ALA A 370 -13.50 20.01 -4.28
C ALA A 370 -13.43 21.54 -4.10
N MET A 371 -12.40 22.04 -3.41
CA MET A 371 -12.15 23.48 -3.28
C MET A 371 -11.84 24.14 -4.64
N LEU A 372 -10.98 23.52 -5.46
CA LEU A 372 -10.63 24.04 -6.78
C LEU A 372 -11.83 24.11 -7.74
N ASP A 373 -12.74 23.14 -7.63
CA ASP A 373 -13.98 23.11 -8.41
C ASP A 373 -14.97 24.19 -7.96
N GLN A 374 -15.07 24.46 -6.65
CA GLN A 374 -15.88 25.56 -6.12
C GLN A 374 -15.35 26.94 -6.53
N GLU A 375 -14.03 27.13 -6.52
CA GLU A 375 -13.40 28.39 -6.96
C GLU A 375 -13.59 28.65 -8.46
N HIS A 376 -13.60 27.60 -9.30
CA HIS A 376 -13.87 27.73 -10.74
C HIS A 376 -15.34 28.04 -11.07
N LEU A 377 -16.28 27.73 -10.16
CA LEU A 377 -17.72 28.01 -10.37
C LEU A 377 -18.10 29.47 -10.07
N GLY A 378 -17.30 30.21 -9.29
CA GLY A 378 -17.58 31.61 -8.91
C GLY A 378 -18.94 31.83 -8.22
N PRO A 379 -19.23 33.05 -7.70
CA PRO A 379 -20.49 33.34 -7.00
C PRO A 379 -21.73 33.41 -7.93
N SER A 380 -21.63 32.97 -9.18
CA SER A 380 -22.62 33.25 -10.24
C SER A 380 -23.69 32.18 -10.46
N GLU A 381 -23.68 31.08 -9.70
CA GLU A 381 -24.76 30.06 -9.77
C GLU A 381 -25.38 29.71 -8.41
N MET A 382 -25.23 30.57 -7.40
CA MET A 382 -26.17 30.56 -6.29
C MET A 382 -27.41 31.37 -6.68
N ASN A 383 -28.33 30.75 -7.41
CA ASN A 383 -29.72 31.21 -7.46
C ASN A 383 -30.37 30.99 -6.08
N ILE A 384 -29.94 31.76 -5.08
CA ILE A 384 -30.71 31.94 -3.86
C ILE A 384 -31.88 32.83 -4.25
N ASN A 385 -33.06 32.22 -4.36
CA ASN A 385 -34.31 32.93 -4.47
C ASN A 385 -34.49 33.79 -3.20
N PRO A 386 -34.55 35.13 -3.28
CA PRO A 386 -34.65 36.01 -2.11
C PRO A 386 -35.97 35.90 -1.32
N LYS A 387 -36.76 34.84 -1.53
CA LYS A 387 -38.06 34.60 -0.90
C LYS A 387 -38.06 33.49 0.15
N ASP A 388 -36.94 32.82 0.37
CA ASP A 388 -36.83 31.76 1.39
C ASP A 388 -36.25 32.25 2.73
N GLU A 389 -36.06 33.56 2.90
CA GLU A 389 -35.97 34.17 4.24
C GLU A 389 -37.33 34.80 4.59
N LEU A 390 -38.21 34.00 5.22
CA LEU A 390 -39.27 34.46 6.13
C LEU A 390 -39.71 33.34 7.07
#